data_AF-A0A932LII8-F1
#
_entry.id   AF-A0A932LII8-F1
#
_cell.length_a   1.000
_cell.length_b   1.000
_cell.length_c   1.000
_cell.angle_alpha   90.00
_cell.angle_beta   90.00
_cell.angle_gamma   90.00
#
_symmetry.space_group_name_H-M   'P 1'
#
loop_
_entity.id
_entity.type
_entity.pdbx_description
1 polymer ?
#
loop_
_entity_poly.entity_id
_entity_poly.type
_entity_poly.pdbx_seq_one_letter_code
_entity_poly.pdbx_strand_id
1 'polypeptide(L)' 'VWVFDPSGQRLGILATPEKPSNCCWGEADRRTLFVTARSSVYRLRMKVAGAP' A
#
# COMPACT_ATOMS: atom_id res chain seq x y z
N VAL A 1 -6.42 -2.06 -1.57
CA VAL A 1 -5.22 -2.92 -1.43
C VAL A 1 -5.42 -3.86 -0.25
N TRP A 2 -5.19 -5.15 -0.43
CA TRP A 2 -5.38 -6.14 0.64
C TRP A 2 -4.10 -6.30 1.45
N VAL A 3 -4.24 -6.47 2.76
CA VAL A 3 -3.11 -6.66 3.69
C VAL A 3 -3.23 -8.05 4.30
N PHE A 4 -2.13 -8.79 4.25
CA PHE A 4 -2.03 -10.15 4.75
C PHE A 4 -0.88 -10.26 5.74
N ASP A 5 -1.00 -11.18 6.70
CA ASP A 5 0.14 -11.63 7.50
C ASP A 5 0.97 -12.69 6.73
N PRO A 6 2.15 -13.10 7.26
CA PRO A 6 2.97 -14.11 6.61
C PRO A 6 2.34 -15.51 6.51
N SER A 7 1.30 -15.81 7.29
CA SER A 7 0.56 -17.07 7.21
C SER A 7 -0.48 -17.08 6.07
N GLY A 8 -0.74 -15.92 5.46
CA GLY A 8 -1.78 -15.73 4.45
C GLY A 8 -3.13 -15.31 5.04
N GLN A 9 -3.22 -15.03 6.34
CA GLN A 9 -4.43 -14.48 6.93
C GLN A 9 -4.62 -13.03 6.48
N ARG A 10 -5.80 -12.71 5.95
CA ARG A 10 -6.16 -11.34 5.55
C ARG A 10 -6.44 -10.50 6.79
N LEU A 11 -5.55 -9.55 7.07
CA LEU A 11 -5.68 -8.60 8.18
C LEU A 11 -6.68 -7.47 7.88
N GLY A 12 -6.80 -7.06 6.62
CA GLY A 12 -7.68 -5.96 6.27
C GLY A 12 -7.56 -5.46 4.82
N ILE A 13 -8.20 -4.33 4.55
CA ILE A 13 -8.20 -3.66 3.25
C ILE A 13 -7.92 -2.17 3.44
N LEU A 14 -6.93 -1.65 2.73
CA LEU A 14 -6.77 -0.21 2.52
C LEU A 14 -7.69 0.19 1.36
N ALA A 15 -8.79 0.86 1.70
CA ALA A 15 -9.75 1.34 0.71
C ALA A 15 -9.17 2.51 -0.09
N THR A 16 -9.40 2.50 -1.40
CA THR A 16 -9.06 3.60 -2.30
C THR A 16 -10.32 4.04 -3.05
N PRO A 17 -10.46 5.33 -3.42
CA PRO A 17 -11.64 5.80 -4.15
C PRO A 17 -11.85 5.12 -5.51
N GLU A 18 -10.77 4.65 -6.14
CA GLU A 18 -10.77 3.91 -7.40
C GLU A 18 -10.15 2.52 -7.22
N LYS A 19 -10.45 1.59 -8.14
CA LYS A 19 -9.86 0.24 -8.12
C LYS A 19 -8.33 0.31 -8.31
N PRO A 20 -7.52 -0.18 -7.36
CA PRO A 20 -6.07 -0.15 -7.48
C PRO A 20 -5.56 -1.19 -8.49
N SER A 21 -4.41 -0.91 -9.11
CA SER A 21 -3.71 -1.80 -10.04
C SER A 21 -2.36 -2.28 -9.52
N ASN A 22 -1.63 -1.46 -8.76
CA ASN A 22 -0.32 -1.79 -8.20
C ASN A 22 -0.06 -0.94 -6.94
N CYS A 23 0.95 -1.31 -6.15
CA CYS A 23 1.45 -0.54 -5.03
C CYS A 23 2.94 -0.79 -4.78
N CYS A 24 3.66 0.19 -4.26
CA CYS A 24 5.06 0.05 -3.85
C CYS A 24 5.41 0.94 -2.66
N TRP A 25 6.44 0.56 -1.92
CA TRP A 25 7.06 1.41 -0.90
C TRP A 25 7.96 2.43 -1.59
N GLY A 26 7.96 3.67 -1.09
CA GLY A 26 8.79 4.75 -1.62
C GLY A 26 9.20 5.75 -0.55
N GLU A 27 9.82 6.84 -1.01
CA GLU A 27 10.55 7.83 -0.20
C GLU A 27 11.83 7.27 0.44
N ALA A 28 12.71 8.17 0.91
CA ALA A 28 14.01 7.80 1.47
C ALA A 28 13.92 6.87 2.70
N ASP A 29 12.84 6.97 3.46
CA ASP A 29 12.61 6.18 4.68
C ASP A 29 11.72 4.94 4.47
N ARG A 30 11.27 4.71 3.22
CA ARG A 30 10.36 3.61 2.83
C ARG A 30 9.07 3.54 3.66
N ARG A 31 8.65 4.62 4.30
CA ARG A 31 7.43 4.67 5.12
C ARG A 31 6.23 5.26 4.37
N THR A 32 6.34 5.39 3.05
CA THR A 32 5.23 5.80 2.19
C THR A 32 4.84 4.64 1.29
N LEU A 33 3.56 4.26 1.31
CA LEU A 33 2.99 3.34 0.33
C LEU A 33 2.34 4.14 -0.78
N PHE A 34 2.83 3.99 -2.01
CA PHE A 34 2.18 4.50 -3.20
C PHE A 34 1.23 3.45 -3.77
N VAL A 35 0.08 3.90 -4.27
CA VAL A 35 -0.94 3.04 -4.88
C VAL A 35 -1.38 3.68 -6.19
N THR A 36 -1.16 2.98 -7.30
CA THR A 36 -1.71 3.39 -8.60
C THR A 36 -3.13 2.87 -8.73
N ALA A 37 -4.07 3.73 -9.11
CA ALA A 37 -5.47 3.37 -9.23
C ALA A 37 -6.14 4.18 -10.34
N ARG A 38 -6.32 3.53 -11.50
CA ARG A 38 -6.97 4.11 -12.69
C ARG A 38 -6.40 5.47 -13.07
N SER A 39 -7.11 6.56 -12.77
CA SER A 39 -6.74 7.91 -13.16
C SER A 39 -5.80 8.62 -12.17
N SER A 40 -5.57 8.02 -11.00
CA SER A 40 -4.90 8.65 -9.87
C SER A 40 -3.75 7.80 -9.30
N VAL A 41 -2.82 8.49 -8.62
CA VAL A 41 -1.85 7.86 -7.71
C VAL A 41 -2.11 8.40 -6.30
N TYR A 42 -2.36 7.48 -5.37
CA TYR A 42 -2.56 7.79 -3.96
C TYR A 42 -1.27 7.52 -3.18
N ARG A 43 -1.01 8.31 -2.14
CA ARG A 43 0.08 8.09 -1.19
C ARG A 43 -0.47 7.96 0.22
N LEU A 44 0.02 6.98 0.97
CA LEU A 44 -0.33 6.76 2.37
C LEU A 44 0.95 6.75 3.21
N ARG A 45 0.97 7.57 4.26
CA ARG A 45 2.06 7.53 5.24
C ARG A 45 1.80 6.39 6.23
N MET A 46 2.72 5.45 6.30
CA MET A 46 2.60 4.25 7.11
C MET A 46 3.36 4.35 8.43
N LYS A 47 2.91 3.57 9.42
CA LYS A 47 3.58 3.44 10.72
C LYS A 47 4.86 2.61 10.66
N VAL A 48 4.98 1.77 9.64
CA VAL A 48 6.11 0.85 9.39
C VAL A 48 6.78 1.19 8.06
N ALA A 49 8.05 0.80 7.93
CA ALA A 49 8.78 0.89 6.67
C ALA A 49 8.61 -0.39 5.85
N GLY A 50 8.67 -0.28 4.53
CA GLY A 50 8.77 -1.42 3.63
C GLY A 50 10.06 -2.21 3.84
N ALA A 51 10.00 -3.51 3.56
CA ALA A 51 11.17 -4.36 3.56
C ALA A 51 12.20 -3.92 2.49
N PRO A 52 13.51 -4.18 2.69
CA PRO A 52 14.53 -4.04 1.66
C PRO A 52 14.36 -4.93 0.45
#